data_AF-A0A2T5K116-F1
#
_entry.id   AF-A0A2T5K116-F1
#
_cell.length_a   1.000
_cell.length_b   1.000
_cell.length_c   1.000
_cell.angle_alpha   90.00
_cell.angle_beta   90.00
_cell.angle_gamma   90.00
#
_symmetry.space_group_name_H-M   'P 1'
#
loop_
_entity.id
_entity.type
_entity.pdbx_description
1 polymer ?
#
loop_
_entity_poly.entity_id
_entity_poly.type
_entity_poly.pdbx_seq_one_letter_code
_entity_poly.pdbx_strand_id
1 'polypeptide(L)'
;MGSFHDAASGEEHAFVTGPNGVGMRDIGIGLPFGVNDIGQVVGYFYDAVAGEYHAFVTGPDGTGMTDLNMLARPPDGTILANAYDINNSGQIAVTGTIPEPATYAMMLAGLGIVSFMGRRTRLNRFRAVSRSGC
;
A
#
# COMPACT_ATOMS: atom_id res chain seq x y z
N MET A 1 4.90 -8.02 21.74
CA MET A 1 5.61 -7.73 20.48
C MET A 1 6.27 -6.37 20.58
N GLY A 2 7.23 -6.08 19.72
CA GLY A 2 7.86 -4.77 19.57
C GLY A 2 8.90 -4.78 18.45
N SER A 3 9.68 -3.72 18.33
CA SER A 3 10.85 -3.68 17.44
C SER A 3 12.14 -3.38 18.21
N PHE A 4 13.27 -3.81 17.65
CA PHE A 4 14.60 -3.45 18.12
C PHE A 4 15.51 -3.10 16.93
N HIS A 5 16.52 -2.25 17.17
CA HIS A 5 17.57 -2.01 16.19
C HIS A 5 18.67 -3.05 16.36
N ASP A 6 18.97 -3.77 15.29
CA ASP A 6 20.14 -4.66 15.26
C ASP A 6 21.42 -3.82 15.19
N ALA A 7 22.32 -4.03 16.15
CA ALA A 7 23.52 -3.19 16.28
C ALA A 7 24.56 -3.42 15.16
N ALA A 8 24.49 -4.55 14.46
CA ALA A 8 25.45 -4.88 13.40
C ALA A 8 25.01 -4.34 12.04
N SER A 9 23.72 -4.44 11.73
CA SER A 9 23.13 -4.01 10.46
C SER A 9 22.49 -2.63 10.50
N GLY A 10 22.09 -2.15 11.68
CA GLY A 10 21.28 -0.94 11.86
C GLY A 10 19.82 -1.11 11.44
N GLU A 11 19.43 -2.30 10.98
CA GLU A 11 18.08 -2.62 10.56
C GLU A 11 17.13 -2.69 11.76
N GLU A 12 15.87 -2.36 11.53
CA GLU A 12 14.82 -2.52 12.52
C GLU A 12 14.18 -3.90 12.38
N HIS A 13 14.24 -4.69 13.44
CA HIS A 13 13.71 -6.05 13.50
C HIS A 13 12.45 -6.10 14.37
N ALA A 14 11.44 -6.80 13.87
CA ALA A 14 10.24 -7.14 14.63
C ALA A 14 10.52 -8.31 15.56
N PHE A 15 9.93 -8.29 16.76
CA PHE A 15 9.98 -9.42 17.68
C PHE A 15 8.65 -9.69 18.36
N VAL A 16 8.48 -10.95 18.80
CA VAL A 16 7.40 -11.37 19.69
C VAL A 16 7.96 -11.98 20.96
N THR A 17 7.20 -11.90 22.05
CA THR A 17 7.56 -12.45 23.36
C THR A 17 6.42 -13.32 23.86
N GLY A 18 6.72 -14.22 24.79
CA GLY A 18 5.70 -14.90 25.57
C GLY A 18 5.02 -14.00 26.61
N PRO A 19 4.15 -14.57 27.46
CA PRO A 19 3.46 -13.85 28.52
C PRO A 19 4.43 -13.08 29.41
N ASN A 20 4.04 -11.86 29.80
CA ASN A 20 4.85 -10.95 30.61
C ASN A 20 6.23 -10.63 30.02
N GLY A 21 6.39 -10.73 28.70
CA GLY A 21 7.67 -10.44 28.02
C GLY A 21 8.70 -11.56 28.13
N VAL A 22 8.32 -12.75 28.59
CA VAL A 22 9.24 -13.88 28.77
C VAL A 22 9.57 -14.51 27.41
N GLY A 23 10.86 -14.64 27.15
CA GLY A 23 11.36 -15.13 25.87
C GLY A 23 11.21 -14.08 24.77
N MET A 24 12.17 -14.03 23.86
CA MET A 24 12.13 -13.18 22.70
C MET A 24 12.41 -14.03 21.47
N ARG A 25 11.56 -13.89 20.47
CA ARG A 25 11.76 -14.45 19.14
C ARG A 25 11.87 -13.30 18.16
N ASP A 26 13.03 -13.23 17.52
CA ASP A 26 13.23 -12.39 16.35
C ASP A 26 12.39 -12.94 15.19
N ILE A 27 11.58 -12.07 14.59
CA ILE A 27 10.75 -12.37 13.42
C ILE A 27 11.53 -12.05 12.14
N GLY A 28 12.41 -11.05 12.19
CA GLY A 28 13.16 -10.51 11.06
C GLY A 28 12.91 -9.02 10.84
N ILE A 29 13.49 -8.51 9.76
CA ILE A 29 13.44 -7.12 9.35
C ILE A 29 11.98 -6.68 9.14
N GLY A 30 11.58 -5.61 9.80
CA GLY A 30 10.25 -5.02 9.69
C GLY A 30 9.73 -4.43 10.98
N LEU A 31 8.53 -3.86 10.88
CA LEU A 31 7.83 -3.20 11.97
C LEU A 31 6.52 -3.93 12.27
N PRO A 32 6.31 -4.43 13.50
CA PRO A 32 5.06 -5.12 13.86
C PRO A 32 4.02 -4.11 14.34
N PHE A 33 2.77 -4.30 13.90
CA PHE A 33 1.63 -3.44 14.26
C PHE A 33 0.51 -4.17 14.99
N GLY A 34 0.31 -5.47 14.73
CA GLY A 34 -0.76 -6.26 15.35
C GLY A 34 -0.27 -7.62 15.82
N VAL A 35 -0.88 -8.15 16.88
CA VAL A 35 -0.67 -9.52 17.37
C VAL A 35 -1.97 -10.11 17.89
N ASN A 36 -2.23 -11.39 17.60
CA ASN A 36 -3.39 -12.12 18.14
C ASN A 36 -3.02 -13.08 19.29
N ASP A 37 -4.01 -13.71 19.90
CA ASP A 37 -3.84 -14.57 21.10
C ASP A 37 -2.92 -15.77 20.91
N ILE A 38 -2.77 -16.28 19.67
CA ILE A 38 -1.87 -17.39 19.36
C ILE A 38 -0.47 -16.91 18.94
N GLY A 39 -0.19 -15.62 19.09
CA GLY A 39 1.13 -15.03 18.81
C GLY A 39 1.43 -14.82 17.33
N GLN A 40 0.43 -14.84 16.44
CA GLN A 40 0.65 -14.37 15.07
C GLN A 40 0.83 -12.86 15.08
N VAL A 41 1.87 -12.39 14.39
CA VAL A 41 2.20 -10.97 14.28
C VAL A 41 1.98 -10.51 12.85
N VAL A 42 1.44 -9.31 12.68
CA VAL A 42 1.32 -8.63 11.40
C VAL A 42 2.03 -7.29 11.44
N GLY A 43 2.43 -6.82 10.27
CA GLY A 43 3.16 -5.57 10.13
C GLY A 43 3.56 -5.31 8.69
N TYR A 44 4.68 -4.64 8.50
CA TYR A 44 5.27 -4.43 7.19
C TYR A 44 6.80 -4.52 7.21
N PHE A 45 7.37 -4.83 6.05
CA PHE A 45 8.82 -4.79 5.81
C PHE A 45 9.09 -4.05 4.49
N TYR A 46 10.33 -3.58 4.31
CA TYR A 46 10.77 -2.97 3.06
C TYR A 46 11.46 -4.02 2.20
N ASP A 47 10.92 -4.29 1.01
CA ASP A 47 11.60 -5.09 0.01
C ASP A 47 12.59 -4.20 -0.76
N ALA A 48 13.87 -4.32 -0.44
CA ALA A 48 14.93 -3.56 -1.10
C ALA A 48 15.12 -3.91 -2.58
N VAL A 49 14.67 -5.08 -3.03
CA VAL A 49 14.75 -5.51 -4.43
C VAL A 49 13.65 -4.85 -5.27
N ALA A 50 12.42 -4.81 -4.73
CA ALA A 50 11.28 -4.16 -5.39
C ALA A 50 11.25 -2.64 -5.18
N GLY A 51 11.84 -2.15 -4.07
CA GLY A 51 11.81 -0.74 -3.68
C GLY A 51 10.49 -0.30 -3.04
N GLU A 52 9.77 -1.24 -2.42
CA GLU A 52 8.39 -1.04 -1.94
C GLU A 52 8.18 -1.66 -0.55
N TYR A 53 7.15 -1.20 0.16
CA TYR A 53 6.74 -1.80 1.43
C TYR A 53 5.74 -2.91 1.20
N HIS A 54 5.91 -4.02 1.90
CA HIS A 54 5.07 -5.21 1.82
C HIS A 54 4.53 -5.56 3.20
N ALA A 55 3.25 -5.89 3.26
CA ALA A 55 2.60 -6.35 4.47
C ALA A 55 3.00 -7.81 4.76
N PHE A 56 3.25 -8.15 6.02
CA PHE A 56 3.55 -9.52 6.42
C PHE A 56 2.59 -10.07 7.49
N VAL A 57 2.56 -11.40 7.60
CA VAL A 57 1.98 -12.14 8.71
C VAL A 57 2.92 -13.28 9.12
N THR A 58 2.93 -13.64 10.40
CA THR A 58 3.62 -14.84 10.88
C THR A 58 2.68 -16.01 11.16
N GLY A 59 3.25 -17.21 11.28
CA GLY A 59 2.61 -18.32 11.99
C GLY A 59 2.49 -18.07 13.50
N PRO A 60 1.87 -19.02 14.23
CA PRO A 60 1.74 -18.97 15.69
C PRO A 60 3.08 -18.71 16.38
N ASP A 61 3.07 -18.02 17.52
CA ASP A 61 4.26 -17.65 18.27
C ASP A 61 5.36 -16.95 17.42
N GLY A 62 4.97 -16.18 16.41
CA GLY A 62 5.92 -15.47 15.52
C GLY A 62 6.71 -16.39 14.58
N THR A 63 6.26 -17.63 14.33
CA THR A 63 7.03 -18.56 13.50
C THR A 63 6.87 -18.26 12.02
N GLY A 64 7.98 -17.91 11.36
CA GLY A 64 8.04 -17.76 9.90
C GLY A 64 7.30 -16.51 9.42
N MET A 65 8.05 -15.53 8.93
CA MET A 65 7.47 -14.34 8.29
C MET A 65 7.04 -14.69 6.87
N THR A 66 5.79 -14.35 6.52
CA THR A 66 5.24 -14.56 5.18
C THR A 66 4.71 -13.24 4.64
N ASP A 67 5.09 -12.90 3.41
CA ASP A 67 4.54 -11.77 2.68
C ASP A 67 3.07 -12.04 2.30
N LEU A 68 2.17 -11.14 2.70
CA LEU A 68 0.74 -11.25 2.40
C LEU A 68 0.45 -11.16 0.90
N ASN A 69 1.30 -10.49 0.12
CA ASN A 69 1.16 -10.42 -1.34
C ASN A 69 1.40 -11.76 -2.04
N MET A 70 2.01 -12.74 -1.36
CA MET A 70 2.16 -14.12 -1.86
C MET A 70 0.95 -15.01 -1.51
N LEU A 71 0.16 -14.62 -0.51
CA LEU A 71 -0.99 -15.39 -0.01
C LEU A 71 -2.31 -14.88 -0.59
N ALA A 72 -2.47 -13.56 -0.66
CA ALA A 72 -3.65 -12.89 -1.18
C ALA A 72 -3.46 -12.54 -2.65
N ARG A 73 -4.57 -12.52 -3.40
CA ARG A 73 -4.62 -11.99 -4.76
C ARG A 73 -5.39 -10.67 -4.73
N PRO A 74 -4.76 -9.55 -4.38
CA PRO A 74 -5.41 -8.25 -4.48
C PRO A 74 -5.66 -7.92 -5.97
N PRO A 75 -6.50 -6.92 -6.28
CA PRO A 75 -6.72 -6.48 -7.66
C PRO A 75 -5.40 -6.21 -8.39
N ASP A 76 -5.33 -6.50 -9.69
CA ASP A 76 -4.11 -6.38 -10.47
C ASP A 76 -3.42 -5.01 -10.28
N GLY A 77 -2.12 -5.06 -10.00
CA GLY A 77 -1.30 -3.87 -9.71
C GLY A 77 -1.40 -3.36 -8.28
N THR A 78 -2.23 -3.95 -7.42
CA THR A 78 -2.31 -3.57 -6.01
C THR A 78 -1.25 -4.28 -5.19
N ILE A 79 -0.53 -3.51 -4.36
CA ILE A 79 0.41 -4.05 -3.38
C ILE A 79 -0.17 -3.80 -1.99
N LEU A 80 -0.28 -4.86 -1.19
CA LEU A 80 -0.60 -4.76 0.22
C LEU A 80 0.66 -4.28 0.94
N ALA A 81 0.66 -3.00 1.31
CA ALA A 81 1.85 -2.35 1.85
C ALA A 81 1.95 -2.45 3.38
N ASN A 82 0.80 -2.38 4.07
CA ASN A 82 0.75 -2.42 5.53
C ASN A 82 -0.34 -3.36 6.01
N ALA A 83 -0.04 -4.14 7.04
CA ALA A 83 -1.04 -4.80 7.88
C ALA A 83 -1.03 -4.14 9.26
N TYR A 84 -2.14 -3.48 9.62
CA TYR A 84 -2.24 -2.67 10.83
C TYR A 84 -2.74 -3.43 12.04
N ASP A 85 -3.53 -4.47 11.83
CA ASP A 85 -4.14 -5.22 12.92
C ASP A 85 -4.51 -6.64 12.49
N ILE A 86 -4.57 -7.54 13.47
CA ILE A 86 -5.02 -8.92 13.33
C ILE A 86 -5.89 -9.30 14.52
N ASN A 87 -7.06 -9.87 14.26
CA ASN A 87 -7.91 -10.39 15.34
C ASN A 87 -7.68 -11.89 15.62
N ASN A 88 -8.29 -12.39 16.69
CA ASN A 88 -8.15 -13.79 17.12
C ASN A 88 -8.81 -14.82 16.18
N SER A 89 -9.57 -14.35 15.19
CA SER A 89 -10.08 -15.19 14.09
C SER A 89 -9.13 -15.21 12.87
N GLY A 90 -7.98 -14.54 12.95
CA GLY A 90 -7.00 -14.46 11.87
C GLY A 90 -7.37 -13.47 10.76
N GLN A 91 -8.34 -12.59 10.98
CA GLN A 91 -8.68 -11.53 10.03
C GLN A 91 -7.68 -10.38 10.17
N ILE A 92 -7.16 -9.89 9.05
CA ILE A 92 -6.10 -8.89 9.01
C ILE A 92 -6.63 -7.61 8.37
N ALA A 93 -6.43 -6.48 9.03
CA ALA A 93 -6.70 -5.16 8.48
C ALA A 93 -5.49 -4.68 7.68
N VAL A 94 -5.65 -4.53 6.36
CA VAL A 94 -4.56 -4.16 5.44
C VAL A 94 -4.89 -2.92 4.62
N THR A 95 -3.86 -2.20 4.17
CA THR A 95 -3.98 -1.18 3.13
C THR A 95 -3.18 -1.57 1.91
N GLY A 96 -3.73 -1.30 0.72
CA GLY A 96 -2.98 -1.39 -0.52
C GLY A 96 -3.19 -0.18 -1.42
N THR A 97 -2.21 0.09 -2.26
CA THR A 97 -2.29 1.13 -3.29
C THR A 97 -2.92 0.55 -4.53
N ILE A 98 -4.06 1.09 -4.96
CA ILE A 98 -4.71 0.67 -6.20
C ILE A 98 -4.22 1.60 -7.32
N PRO A 99 -3.44 1.12 -8.30
CA PRO A 99 -3.09 1.93 -9.45
C PRO A 99 -4.33 2.13 -10.32
N GLU A 100 -4.68 3.38 -10.62
CA GLU A 100 -5.82 3.72 -11.48
C GLU A 100 -5.37 4.22 -12.87
N PRO A 101 -4.97 3.33 -13.81
CA PRO A 101 -4.64 3.76 -15.17
C PRO A 101 -5.84 4.43 -15.89
N ALA A 102 -7.07 4.06 -15.53
CA ALA A 102 -8.28 4.66 -16.10
C ALA A 102 -8.50 6.11 -15.67
N THR A 103 -8.08 6.52 -14.46
CA THR A 103 -8.27 7.89 -13.97
C THR A 103 -7.41 8.87 -14.77
N TYR A 104 -6.17 8.51 -15.10
CA TYR A 104 -5.34 9.31 -16.00
C TYR A 104 -5.95 9.40 -17.40
N ALA A 105 -6.43 8.27 -17.95
CA ALA A 105 -7.05 8.26 -19.26
C ALA A 105 -8.32 9.13 -19.32
N MET A 106 -9.18 9.06 -18.30
CA MET A 106 -10.40 9.85 -18.20
C MET A 106 -10.11 11.33 -17.91
N MET A 107 -9.10 11.65 -17.11
CA MET A 107 -8.64 13.02 -16.90
C MET A 107 -8.10 13.62 -18.20
N LEU A 108 -7.25 12.89 -18.93
CA LEU A 108 -6.74 13.31 -20.23
C LEU A 108 -7.86 13.44 -21.26
N ALA A 109 -8.81 12.51 -21.29
CA ALA A 109 -9.97 12.59 -22.16
C ALA A 109 -10.83 13.82 -21.82
N GLY A 110 -11.13 14.05 -20.54
CA GLY A 110 -11.88 15.21 -20.07
C GLY A 110 -11.19 16.53 -20.40
N LEU A 111 -9.88 16.65 -20.10
CA LEU A 111 -9.08 17.83 -20.44
C LEU A 111 -8.98 18.03 -21.96
N GLY A 112 -8.90 16.94 -22.73
CA GLY A 112 -8.94 16.97 -24.19
C GLY A 112 -10.27 17.51 -24.72
N ILE A 113 -11.39 17.04 -24.17
CA ILE A 113 -12.74 17.52 -24.50
C ILE A 113 -12.89 19.00 -24.14
N VAL A 114 -12.51 19.41 -22.94
CA VAL A 114 -12.57 20.83 -22.49
C VAL A 114 -11.72 21.72 -23.40
N SER A 115 -10.50 21.30 -23.73
CA SER A 115 -9.60 22.02 -24.63
C SER A 115 -10.19 22.17 -26.03
N PHE A 116 -10.79 21.10 -26.56
CA PHE A 116 -11.43 21.10 -27.87
C PHE A 116 -12.67 22.00 -27.91
N MET A 117 -13.51 21.95 -26.87
CA MET A 117 -14.69 22.82 -26.71
C MET A 117 -14.28 24.30 -26.61
N GLY A 118 -13.20 24.61 -25.89
CA GLY A 118 -12.62 25.95 -25.80
C GLY A 118 -12.12 26.49 -27.16
N ARG A 119 -11.52 25.64 -27.99
CA ARG A 119 -11.10 26.01 -29.36
C ARG A 119 -12.30 26.29 -30.27
N ARG A 120 -13.34 25.43 -30.24
CA ARG A 120 -14.56 25.60 -31.07
C ARG A 120 -15.30 26.90 -30.76
N THR A 121 -15.45 27.24 -29.48
CA THR A 121 -16.15 28.46 -29.06
C THR A 121 -15.41 29.72 -29.49
N ARG A 122 -14.07 29.76 -29.40
CA ARG A 122 -13.26 30.87 -29.94
C ARG A 122 -13.39 30.99 -31.46
N LEU A 123 -13.29 29.88 -32.20
CA LEU A 123 -13.39 29.87 -33.66
C LEU A 123 -14.77 30.33 -34.16
N ASN A 124 -15.85 29.93 -33.47
CA ASN A 124 -17.21 30.35 -33.82
C ASN A 124 -17.45 31.85 -33.55
N ARG A 125 -16.87 32.41 -32.47
CA ARG A 125 -16.94 33.85 -32.20
C ARG A 125 -16.21 34.70 -33.24
N PHE A 126 -15.03 34.26 -33.72
CA PHE A 126 -14.31 34.96 -34.79
C PHE A 126 -15.08 34.99 -36.12
N ARG A 127 -15.74 33.88 -36.49
CA ARG A 127 -16.55 33.80 -37.71
C ARG A 127 -17.83 34.65 -37.67
N ALA A 128 -18.42 34.85 -36.48
CA ALA A 128 -19.61 35.69 -36.32
C ALA A 128 -19.28 37.19 -36.43
N VAL A 129 -18.17 37.65 -35.86
CA VAL A 129 -17.72 39.05 -35.96
C VAL A 129 -17.40 39.44 -37.41
N SER A 130 -16.79 38.54 -38.19
CA SER A 130 -16.47 38.77 -39.60
C SER A 130 -17.69 38.93 -40.53
N ARG A 131 -18.89 38.48 -40.12
CA ARG A 131 -20.13 38.58 -40.93
C ARG A 131 -21.02 39.77 -40.60
N SER A 132 -20.71 40.50 -39.53
CA SER A 132 -21.54 41.61 -39.02
C SER A 132 -21.06 42.99 -39.48
N GLY A 133 -20.03 43.05 -40.34
CA GLY A 133 -19.34 44.27 -40.77
C GLY A 133 -19.50 44.62 -42.26
N CYS A 134 -20.60 44.23 -42.89
CA CYS A 134 -20.99 44.68 -44.24
C CYS A 134 -22.35 45.38 -44.17
#